data_AF-A0A315X8B7-F1
#
_entry.id   AF-A0A315X8B7-F1
#
_cell.length_a   1.000
_cell.length_b   1.000
_cell.length_c   1.000
_cell.angle_alpha   90.00
_cell.angle_beta   90.00
_cell.angle_gamma   90.00
#
_symmetry.space_group_name_H-M   'P 1'
#
loop_
_entity.id
_entity.type
_entity.pdbx_description
1 polymer ?
#
loop_
_entity_poly.entity_id
_entity_poly.type
_entity_poly.pdbx_seq_one_letter_code
_entity_poly.pdbx_strand_id
1 'polypeptide(L)' 'MYPEPAQEAPARTLHLVPRGSEWRLLRDGDDQPLAVFGDLGRALDAATRGQHPVRVVVHEPGAA' A
#
# COMPACT_ATOMS: atom_id res chain seq x y z
N MET A 1 28.97 -19.75 12.46
CA MET A 1 27.50 -19.72 12.30
C MET A 1 27.14 -18.28 12.00
N TYR A 2 26.81 -17.96 10.74
CA TYR A 2 26.23 -16.66 10.43
C TYR A 2 24.77 -16.70 10.89
N PRO A 3 24.25 -15.66 11.57
CA PRO A 3 22.82 -15.61 11.83
C PRO A 3 22.09 -15.65 10.48
N GLU A 4 21.14 -16.56 10.35
CA GLU A 4 20.19 -16.55 9.24
C GLU A 4 19.52 -15.17 9.23
N PRO A 5 19.35 -14.53 8.05
CA PRO A 5 18.65 -13.25 7.99
C PRO A 5 17.29 -13.47 8.65
N ALA A 6 17.02 -12.70 9.72
CA ALA A 6 15.76 -12.76 10.43
C ALA A 6 14.66 -12.68 9.37
N GLN A 7 13.88 -13.75 9.25
CA GLN A 7 12.82 -13.87 8.27
C GLN A 7 11.88 -12.69 8.52
N GLU A 8 12.02 -11.63 7.72
CA GLU A 8 11.22 -10.42 7.85
C GLU A 8 9.77 -10.86 7.84
N ALA A 9 9.04 -10.56 8.93
CA ALA A 9 7.63 -10.86 9.01
C ALA A 9 6.97 -10.37 7.72
N PRO A 10 6.11 -11.18 7.07
CA PRO A 10 5.63 -10.88 5.72
C PRO A 10 5.03 -9.47 5.73
N ALA A 11 5.71 -8.54 5.06
CA ALA A 11 5.30 -7.15 5.04
C ALA A 11 3.90 -7.09 4.44
N ARG A 12 2.95 -6.54 5.19
CA ARG A 12 1.57 -6.38 4.72
C ARG A 12 1.60 -5.59 3.42
N THR A 13 1.09 -6.17 2.33
CA THR A 13 1.05 -5.50 1.03
C THR A 13 -0.23 -4.69 0.91
N LEU A 14 -0.06 -3.43 0.51
CA LEU A 14 -1.14 -2.47 0.29
C LEU A 14 -1.00 -1.90 -1.13
N HIS A 15 -2.13 -1.69 -1.79
CA HIS A 15 -2.18 -1.13 -3.13
C HIS A 15 -2.81 0.25 -3.10
N LEU A 16 -2.15 1.20 -3.75
CA LEU A 16 -2.68 2.53 -4.02
C LEU A 16 -3.08 2.59 -5.49
N VAL A 17 -4.39 2.53 -5.74
CA VAL A 17 -4.95 2.51 -7.09
C VAL A 17 -5.59 3.86 -7.41
N PRO A 18 -5.13 4.57 -8.45
CA PRO A 18 -5.76 5.81 -8.89
C PRO A 18 -7.12 5.52 -9.55
N ARG A 19 -8.12 6.33 -9.24
CA ARG A 19 -9.46 6.32 -9.84
C ARG A 19 -9.94 7.75 -10.03
N GLY A 20 -9.88 8.24 -11.27
CA GLY A 20 -10.18 9.65 -11.56
C GLY A 20 -9.19 10.58 -10.85
N SER A 21 -9.70 11.44 -9.96
CA SER A 21 -8.87 12.34 -9.15
C SER A 21 -8.56 11.80 -7.75
N GLU A 22 -8.92 10.56 -7.46
CA GLU A 22 -8.81 9.95 -6.13
C GLU A 22 -7.84 8.76 -6.13
N TRP A 23 -7.33 8.44 -4.95
CA TRP A 23 -6.46 7.31 -4.64
C TRP A 23 -7.15 6.36 -3.67
N ARG A 24 -7.30 5.11 -4.07
CA ARG A 24 -7.92 4.06 -3.26
C ARG A 24 -6.84 3.19 -2.63
N LEU A 25 -6.90 3.06 -1.31
CA LEU A 25 -6.04 2.15 -0.56
C LEU A 25 -6.72 0.80 -0.42
N LEU A 26 -6.11 -0.25 -0.98
CA LEU A 26 -6.62 -1.61 -0.95
C LEU A 26 -5.63 -2.51 -0.21
N ARG A 27 -6.14 -3.58 0.40
CA ARG A 27 -5.30 -4.68 0.90
C ARG A 27 -5.08 -5.66 -0.24
N ASP A 28 -3.91 -6.30 -0.28
CA ASP A 28 -3.67 -7.41 -1.20
C ASP A 28 -4.78 -8.48 -1.06
N GLY A 29 -5.34 -8.90 -2.20
CA GLY A 29 -6.46 -9.84 -2.27
C GLY A 29 -7.86 -9.27 -2.02
N ASP A 30 -7.99 -7.95 -1.77
CA ASP A 30 -9.27 -7.30 -1.48
C ASP A 30 -9.62 -6.25 -2.56
N ASP A 31 -10.85 -6.30 -3.09
CA ASP A 31 -11.35 -5.34 -4.08
C ASP A 31 -12.03 -4.13 -3.42
N GLN A 32 -12.37 -4.24 -2.13
CA GLN A 32 -12.99 -3.15 -1.39
C GLN A 32 -11.92 -2.19 -0.83
N PRO A 33 -12.02 -0.87 -1.13
CA PRO A 33 -11.06 0.08 -0.62
C PRO A 33 -11.19 0.22 0.90
N LEU A 34 -10.06 0.13 1.60
CA LEU A 34 -9.94 0.43 3.03
C LEU A 34 -10.19 1.92 3.30
N ALA A 35 -9.76 2.77 2.38
CA ALA A 35 -9.94 4.21 2.42
C ALA A 35 -9.75 4.83 1.03
N VAL A 36 -10.28 6.04 0.85
CA VAL A 36 -10.15 6.84 -0.37
C VAL A 36 -9.58 8.20 0.00
N PHE A 37 -8.62 8.68 -0.78
CA PHE A 37 -7.90 9.93 -0.55
C PHE A 37 -7.86 10.76 -1.83
N GLY A 38 -7.99 12.08 -1.73
CA GLY A 38 -7.87 12.98 -2.89
C GLY A 38 -6.42 13.26 -3.31
N ASP A 39 -5.43 12.68 -2.63
CA ASP A 39 -4.00 12.94 -2.83
C ASP A 39 -3.17 11.69 -2.53
N LEU A 40 -2.12 11.47 -3.33
CA LEU A 40 -1.22 10.34 -3.18
C LEU A 40 -0.40 10.42 -1.89
N GLY A 41 0.07 11.60 -1.51
CA GLY A 41 0.86 11.81 -0.29
C GLY A 41 0.08 11.37 0.95
N ARG A 42 -1.15 11.84 1.09
CA ARG A 42 -2.06 11.41 2.18
C ARG A 42 -2.34 9.91 2.18
N ALA A 43 -2.46 9.31 1.00
CA ALA A 43 -2.68 7.87 0.88
C ALA A 43 -1.45 7.06 1.31
N LEU A 44 -0.25 7.54 0.99
CA LEU A 44 1.03 6.95 1.44
C LEU A 44 1.22 7.09 2.95
N ASP A 45 0.96 8.27 3.51
CA ASP A 45 0.98 8.50 4.96
C ASP A 45 0.06 7.50 5.68
N ALA A 46 -1.17 7.33 5.17
CA ALA A 46 -2.11 6.36 5.73
C ALA A 46 -1.66 4.91 5.58
N ALA A 47 -1.09 4.54 4.43
CA ALA A 47 -0.62 3.18 4.15
C ALA A 47 0.59 2.78 5.02
N THR A 48 1.47 3.73 5.32
CA THR A 48 2.71 3.52 6.06
C THR A 48 2.58 3.77 7.57
N ARG A 49 1.43 4.27 8.03
CA ARG A 49 1.17 4.49 9.45
C ARG A 49 1.19 3.17 10.22
N GLY A 50 2.21 2.99 11.06
CA GLY A 50 2.34 1.82 11.93
C GLY A 50 3.78 1.55 12.33
N GLN A 51 3.98 0.52 13.15
CA GLN A 51 5.31 0.10 13.62
C GLN A 51 5.91 -1.05 12.80
N HIS A 52 5.14 -1.62 11.87
CA HIS A 52 5.56 -2.77 11.06
C HIS A 52 5.87 -2.35 9.62
N PRO A 53 6.90 -2.95 9.00
CA PRO A 53 7.17 -2.77 7.58
C PRO A 53 5.93 -3.12 6.72
N VAL A 54 5.67 -2.27 5.72
CA VAL A 54 4.60 -2.48 4.73
C VAL A 54 5.20 -2.39 3.33
N ARG A 55 4.68 -3.18 2.41
CA ARG A 55 4.97 -3.05 0.98
C ARG A 55 3.85 -2.26 0.34
N VAL A 56 4.14 -1.07 -0.16
CA VAL A 56 3.15 -0.26 -0.88
C VAL A 56 3.39 -0.38 -2.38
N VAL A 57 2.36 -0.80 -3.12
CA VAL A 57 2.37 -0.85 -4.59
C VAL A 57 1.53 0.32 -5.10
N VAL A 58 2.16 1.27 -5.76
CA VAL A 58 1.47 2.40 -6.39
C VAL A 58 1.21 2.02 -7.86
N HIS A 59 -0.07 2.00 -8.24
CA HIS A 59 -0.46 1.73 -9.62
C HIS A 59 -0.45 3.02 -10.41
N GLU A 60 0.01 2.95 -11.66
CA GLU A 60 -0.08 4.08 -12.57
C GLU A 60 -1.55 4.35 -12.92
N PRO A 61 -1.96 5.62 -13.14
CA PRO A 61 -3.24 5.92 -13.74
C PRO A 61 -3.27 5.27 -15.11
N GLY A 62 -4.10 4.23 -15.28
CA GLY A 62 -4.26 3.58 -16.57
C GLY A 62 -4.64 4.63 -17.61
N ALA A 63 -3.89 4.69 -18.72
CA ALA A 63 -4.31 5.42 -19.90
C ALA A 63 -5.64 4.82 -20.35
N ALA A 64 -6.73 5.55 -20.13
CA ALA A 64 -8.05 5.22 -20.62
C ALA A 64 -8.10 5.39 -22.15
#